data_AF-D2VHI2-F1
#
_entry.id   AF-D2VHI2-F1
#
_cell.length_a   1.000
_cell.length_b   1.000
_cell.length_c   1.000
_cell.angle_alpha   90.00
_cell.angle_beta   90.00
_cell.angle_gamma   90.00
#
_symmetry.space_group_name_H-M   'P 1'
#
loop_
_entity.id
_entity.type
_entity.pdbx_description
1 polymer ?
#
loop_
_entity_poly.entity_id
_entity_poly.type
_entity_poly.pdbx_seq_one_letter_code
_entity_poly.pdbx_strand_id
1 'polypeptide(L)'
;MLGYIQTIALAMAMVAFGWLCYGSYRPTFLQECQPDMSKIESIIKSSLQKFLNIRKYFKPNQICKDPSRFTLGSPFATPSFPSGQIASVMSVWVYFLLYYAAKVNSFIQYKTWNRRRGQFFKVILFFLLFLVPVWVGVSRIVTNRHTVAQVIVGGLIGIISALLVYRYKYCSLFGIDAKTPNYYLWYRLYPQKNPQVETSLQPNTIP
;
A
#
# COMPACT_ATOMS: atom_id res chain seq x y z
N MET A 1 3.21 -17.13 2.19
CA MET A 1 2.85 -16.31 3.38
C MET A 1 3.79 -15.13 3.60
N LEU A 2 5.12 -15.33 3.64
CA LEU A 2 6.08 -14.24 3.87
C LEU A 2 5.90 -13.01 2.95
N GLY A 3 5.53 -13.21 1.67
CA GLY A 3 5.29 -12.09 0.73
C GLY A 3 4.12 -11.18 1.09
N TYR A 4 3.03 -11.73 1.63
CA TYR A 4 1.87 -10.94 2.06
C TYR A 4 2.22 -10.03 3.24
N ILE A 5 2.96 -10.58 4.21
CA ILE A 5 3.43 -9.81 5.38
C ILE A 5 4.36 -8.69 4.93
N GLN A 6 5.28 -8.99 4.01
CA GLN A 6 6.22 -8.00 3.46
C GLN A 6 5.51 -6.89 2.67
N THR A 7 4.46 -7.21 1.89
CA THR A 7 3.65 -6.19 1.20
C THR A 7 2.93 -5.26 2.16
N ILE A 8 2.33 -5.81 3.22
CA ILE A 8 1.62 -4.99 4.22
C ILE A 8 2.62 -4.11 4.97
N ALA A 9 3.74 -4.69 5.42
CA ALA A 9 4.79 -3.96 6.13
C ALA A 9 5.34 -2.80 5.29
N LEU A 10 5.63 -3.04 4.00
CA LEU A 10 6.11 -2.01 3.09
C LEU A 10 5.05 -0.91 2.87
N ALA A 11 3.80 -1.29 2.62
CA ALA A 11 2.72 -0.32 2.44
C ALA A 11 2.51 0.55 3.68
N MET A 12 2.54 -0.05 4.89
CA MET A 12 2.44 0.69 6.15
C MET A 12 3.64 1.60 6.39
N ALA A 13 4.85 1.17 6.05
CA ALA A 13 6.04 2.01 6.13
C ALA A 13 5.95 3.22 5.20
N MET A 14 5.50 3.05 3.96
CA MET A 14 5.29 4.15 3.01
C MET A 14 4.19 5.12 3.48
N VAL A 15 3.12 4.60 4.08
CA VAL A 15 2.06 5.44 4.65
C VAL A 15 2.56 6.21 5.88
N ALA A 16 3.31 5.56 6.77
CA ALA A 16 3.91 6.20 7.94
C ALA A 16 4.90 7.31 7.55
N PHE A 17 5.67 7.09 6.47
CA PHE A 17 6.50 8.14 5.89
C PHE A 17 5.65 9.32 5.37
N GLY A 18 4.54 9.03 4.68
CA GLY A 18 3.59 10.07 4.26
C GLY A 18 2.99 10.86 5.43
N TRP A 19 2.74 10.20 6.55
CA TRP A 19 2.29 10.85 7.80
C TRP A 19 3.36 11.81 8.35
N LEU A 20 4.63 11.42 8.31
CA LEU A 20 5.74 12.26 8.77
C LEU A 20 5.94 13.50 7.89
N CYS A 21 5.82 13.35 6.56
CA CYS A 21 6.12 14.44 5.63
C CYS A 21 4.99 15.48 5.53
N TYR A 22 3.73 15.05 5.50
CA TYR A 22 2.61 15.94 5.14
C TYR A 22 1.51 16.04 6.17
N GLY A 23 1.23 14.96 6.92
CA GLY A 23 0.22 14.89 7.98
C GLY A 23 -0.97 15.86 7.89
N SER A 24 -2.01 15.53 7.09
CA SER A 24 -3.21 16.39 6.97
C SER A 24 -4.28 16.10 8.04
N TYR A 25 -5.08 17.11 8.39
CA TYR A 25 -6.29 16.98 9.22
C TYR A 25 -7.43 16.23 8.50
N ARG A 26 -8.35 15.65 9.29
CA ARG A 26 -9.51 14.87 8.80
C ARG A 26 -10.61 15.81 8.33
N PRO A 27 -11.48 15.40 7.40
CA PRO A 27 -12.67 16.19 7.05
C PRO A 27 -13.60 16.40 8.24
N THR A 28 -13.70 15.42 9.15
CA THR A 28 -14.52 15.51 10.38
C THR A 28 -13.92 16.39 11.48
N PHE A 29 -12.71 16.92 11.28
CA PHE A 29 -11.98 17.67 12.29
C PHE A 29 -12.81 18.82 12.88
N LEU A 30 -13.49 19.60 12.04
CA LEU A 30 -14.27 20.76 12.51
C LEU A 30 -15.53 20.36 13.29
N GLN A 31 -16.14 19.22 12.95
CA GLN A 31 -17.32 18.71 13.65
C GLN A 31 -16.95 18.24 15.06
N GLU A 32 -15.80 17.60 15.21
CA GLU A 32 -15.30 17.08 16.49
C GLU A 32 -14.65 18.17 17.35
N CYS A 33 -13.99 19.15 16.73
CA CYS A 33 -13.32 20.27 17.39
C CYS A 33 -14.32 21.21 18.08
N GLN A 34 -15.53 21.37 17.54
CA GLN A 34 -16.57 22.31 18.00
C GLN A 34 -15.97 23.70 18.29
N PRO A 35 -15.76 24.53 17.25
CA PRO A 35 -15.05 25.79 17.40
C PRO A 35 -15.75 26.75 18.35
N ASP A 36 -14.98 27.33 19.27
CA ASP A 36 -15.45 28.41 20.13
C ASP A 36 -15.40 29.74 19.37
N MET A 37 -16.56 30.22 18.94
CA MET A 37 -16.69 31.44 18.13
C MET A 37 -16.14 32.68 18.84
N SER A 38 -16.17 32.71 20.17
CA SER A 38 -15.65 33.84 20.96
C SER A 38 -14.13 34.00 20.80
N LYS A 39 -13.39 32.88 20.71
CA LYS A 39 -11.94 32.86 20.47
C LYS A 39 -11.60 33.21 19.03
N ILE A 40 -12.45 32.81 18.07
CA ILE A 40 -12.25 33.14 16.66
C ILE A 40 -12.40 34.64 16.44
N GLU A 41 -13.44 35.25 17.02
CA GLU A 41 -13.69 36.69 16.86
C GLU A 41 -12.56 37.56 17.42
N SER A 42 -11.96 37.19 18.55
CA SER A 42 -10.82 37.93 19.11
C SER A 42 -9.58 37.84 18.22
N ILE A 43 -9.32 36.70 17.59
CA ILE A 43 -8.23 36.50 16.62
C ILE A 43 -8.48 37.23 15.30
N ILE A 44 -9.75 37.44 14.92
CA ILE A 44 -10.11 38.18 13.70
C ILE A 44 -10.06 39.70 13.94
N LYS A 45 -10.43 40.18 15.14
CA LYS A 45 -10.48 41.61 15.49
C LYS A 45 -9.11 42.29 15.66
N SER A 46 -8.01 41.55 15.85
CA SER A 46 -6.62 42.08 15.88
C SER A 46 -6.09 42.50 14.49
N SER A 47 -6.97 43.08 13.68
CA SER A 47 -6.97 43.13 12.22
C SER A 47 -5.94 44.06 11.57
N LEU A 48 -4.68 43.59 11.46
CA LEU A 48 -3.87 43.86 10.26
C LEU A 48 -4.18 42.83 9.14
N GLN A 49 -4.75 41.67 9.49
CA GLN A 49 -4.94 40.54 8.57
C GLN A 49 -6.24 40.56 7.76
N LYS A 50 -7.30 41.26 8.20
CA LYS A 50 -8.53 41.42 7.39
C LYS A 50 -8.26 42.18 6.09
N PHE A 51 -7.22 43.02 6.09
CA PHE A 51 -6.80 43.80 4.93
C PHE A 51 -5.96 42.99 3.92
N LEU A 52 -5.27 41.93 4.35
CA LEU A 52 -4.28 41.21 3.52
C LEU A 52 -4.82 39.91 2.90
N ASN A 53 -6.10 39.54 3.13
CA ASN A 53 -6.74 38.34 2.58
C ASN A 53 -5.90 37.04 2.73
N ILE A 54 -5.15 36.93 3.83
CA ILE A 54 -4.24 35.80 4.08
C ILE A 54 -5.05 34.62 4.62
N ARG A 55 -4.92 33.43 4.00
CA ARG A 55 -5.48 32.19 4.55
C ARG A 55 -4.91 31.94 5.95
N LYS A 56 -5.78 31.95 6.97
CA LYS A 56 -5.38 31.63 8.35
C LYS A 56 -5.34 30.11 8.54
N TYR A 57 -4.22 29.63 9.08
CA TYR A 57 -4.10 28.27 9.59
C TYR A 57 -4.36 28.28 11.08
N PHE A 58 -5.23 27.39 11.51
CA PHE A 58 -5.88 27.40 12.80
C PHE A 58 -5.49 26.12 13.53
N LYS A 59 -4.78 26.24 14.66
CA LYS A 59 -4.34 25.08 15.44
C LYS A 59 -5.48 24.60 16.36
N PRO A 60 -5.65 23.28 16.55
CA PRO A 60 -6.70 22.73 17.42
C PRO A 60 -6.69 23.32 18.84
N ASN A 61 -5.50 23.52 19.41
CA ASN A 61 -5.34 24.04 20.77
C ASN A 61 -5.89 25.46 20.97
N GLN A 62 -6.10 26.22 19.87
CA GLN A 62 -6.51 27.62 19.94
C GLN A 62 -8.02 27.80 19.76
N ILE A 63 -8.71 26.84 19.14
CA ILE A 63 -10.07 27.05 18.61
C ILE A 63 -11.04 25.99 19.12
N CYS A 64 -10.56 24.77 19.38
CA CYS A 64 -11.43 23.71 19.85
C CYS A 64 -11.86 23.98 21.29
N LYS A 65 -13.10 23.60 21.61
CA LYS A 65 -13.65 23.71 22.96
C LYS A 65 -12.92 22.81 23.95
N ASP A 66 -12.50 21.62 23.51
CA ASP A 66 -11.74 20.64 24.28
C ASP A 66 -10.44 20.26 23.56
N PRO A 67 -9.31 20.96 23.83
CA PRO A 67 -8.04 20.71 23.16
C PRO A 67 -7.37 19.40 23.63
N SER A 68 -7.79 18.82 24.75
CA SER A 68 -7.22 17.59 25.29
C SER A 68 -7.46 16.39 24.36
N ARG A 69 -8.53 16.42 23.56
CA ARG A 69 -8.90 15.39 22.59
C ARG A 69 -7.97 15.26 21.39
N PHE A 70 -7.11 16.24 21.15
CA PHE A 70 -6.16 16.26 20.04
C PHE A 70 -4.71 16.04 20.48
N THR A 71 -4.52 15.55 21.71
CA THR A 71 -3.20 15.20 22.25
C THR A 71 -2.68 13.87 21.68
N LEU A 72 -1.35 13.68 21.77
CA LEU A 72 -0.64 12.50 21.26
C LEU A 72 -1.23 11.22 21.88
N GLY A 73 -1.67 10.27 21.05
CA GLY A 73 -2.31 9.03 21.48
C GLY A 73 -3.84 9.00 21.32
N SER A 74 -4.48 10.15 21.04
CA SER A 74 -5.89 10.18 20.69
C SER A 74 -6.15 9.68 19.25
N PRO A 75 -7.29 9.03 18.98
CA PRO A 75 -7.70 8.65 17.61
C PRO A 75 -7.79 9.84 16.65
N PHE A 76 -7.91 11.05 17.19
CA PHE A 76 -8.07 12.31 16.47
C PHE A 76 -6.75 13.01 16.15
N ALA A 77 -5.67 12.71 16.89
CA ALA A 77 -4.32 13.20 16.60
C ALA A 77 -3.64 12.46 15.45
N THR A 78 -4.18 11.31 15.02
CA THR A 78 -3.59 10.57 13.90
C THR A 78 -3.89 11.25 12.56
N PRO A 79 -2.85 11.57 11.76
CA PRO A 79 -3.02 12.23 10.48
C PRO A 79 -3.87 11.40 9.51
N SER A 80 -4.54 12.11 8.61
CA SER A 80 -5.58 11.56 7.73
C SER A 80 -5.04 11.16 6.37
N PHE A 81 -3.88 11.71 6.03
CA PHE A 81 -3.25 11.55 4.74
C PHE A 81 -1.86 10.93 4.90
N PRO A 82 -1.54 9.83 4.19
CA PRO A 82 -2.42 9.00 3.36
C PRO A 82 -3.25 7.96 4.16
N SER A 83 -4.31 7.39 3.55
CA SER A 83 -5.18 6.41 4.22
C SER A 83 -4.50 5.03 4.32
N GLY A 84 -4.09 4.65 5.54
CA GLY A 84 -3.43 3.37 5.79
C GLY A 84 -4.30 2.14 5.57
N GLN A 85 -5.61 2.24 5.81
CA GLN A 85 -6.55 1.13 5.61
C GLN A 85 -6.75 0.80 4.13
N ILE A 86 -6.81 1.82 3.27
CA ILE A 86 -6.91 1.60 1.83
C ILE A 86 -5.60 1.07 1.27
N ALA A 87 -4.46 1.61 1.72
CA ALA A 87 -3.15 1.13 1.30
C ALA A 87 -2.91 -0.34 1.64
N SER A 88 -3.28 -0.79 2.85
CA SER A 88 -3.10 -2.18 3.28
C SER A 88 -4.04 -3.15 2.54
N VAL A 89 -5.32 -2.78 2.40
CA VAL A 89 -6.30 -3.59 1.67
C VAL A 89 -5.89 -3.70 0.21
N MET A 90 -5.54 -2.57 -0.43
CA MET A 90 -5.13 -2.57 -1.83
C MET A 90 -3.83 -3.35 -2.05
N SER A 91 -2.82 -3.23 -1.17
CA SER A 91 -1.56 -3.98 -1.33
C SER A 91 -1.75 -5.48 -1.25
N VAL A 92 -2.57 -5.95 -0.31
CA VAL A 92 -2.87 -7.39 -0.15
C VAL A 92 -3.66 -7.93 -1.35
N TRP A 93 -4.72 -7.24 -1.76
CA TRP A 93 -5.56 -7.70 -2.86
C TRP A 93 -4.81 -7.70 -4.19
N VAL A 94 -4.00 -6.68 -4.47
CA VAL A 94 -3.18 -6.63 -5.70
C VAL A 94 -2.12 -7.72 -5.69
N TYR A 95 -1.43 -7.94 -4.56
CA TYR A 95 -0.47 -9.04 -4.46
C TYR A 95 -1.15 -10.40 -4.62
N PHE A 96 -2.33 -10.59 -4.02
CA PHE A 96 -3.13 -11.81 -4.17
C PHE A 96 -3.51 -12.06 -5.63
N LEU A 97 -3.96 -11.02 -6.33
CA LEU A 97 -4.30 -11.08 -7.75
C LEU A 97 -3.11 -11.48 -8.61
N LEU A 98 -1.94 -10.87 -8.40
CA LEU A 98 -0.71 -11.22 -9.12
C LEU A 98 -0.26 -12.66 -8.83
N TYR A 99 -0.32 -13.07 -7.55
CA TYR A 99 0.02 -14.43 -7.14
C TYR A 99 -0.92 -15.48 -7.75
N TYR A 100 -2.22 -15.22 -7.70
CA TYR A 100 -3.23 -16.10 -8.26
C TYR A 100 -3.11 -16.19 -9.79
N ALA A 101 -2.93 -15.05 -10.47
CA ALA A 101 -2.75 -15.01 -11.92
C ALA A 101 -1.54 -15.84 -12.36
N ALA A 102 -0.40 -15.74 -11.67
CA ALA A 102 0.79 -16.53 -11.98
C ALA A 102 0.57 -18.04 -11.77
N LYS A 103 -0.11 -18.43 -10.69
CA LYS A 103 -0.42 -19.85 -10.40
C LYS A 103 -1.40 -20.44 -11.42
N VAL A 104 -2.46 -19.71 -11.78
CA VAL A 104 -3.45 -20.16 -12.75
C VAL A 104 -2.85 -20.27 -14.15
N ASN A 105 -2.04 -19.31 -14.57
CA ASN A 105 -1.36 -19.39 -15.88
C ASN A 105 -0.38 -20.57 -15.93
N SER A 106 0.28 -20.89 -14.82
CA SER A 106 1.19 -22.03 -14.73
C SER A 106 0.47 -23.39 -14.75
N PHE A 107 -0.67 -23.50 -14.08
CA PHE A 107 -1.46 -24.73 -14.05
C PHE A 107 -2.11 -25.02 -15.41
N ILE A 108 -2.59 -23.98 -16.11
CA ILE A 108 -3.23 -24.10 -17.42
C ILE A 108 -2.20 -24.42 -18.52
N GLN A 109 -0.99 -23.84 -18.47
CA GLN A 109 0.07 -24.21 -19.42
C GLN A 109 0.47 -25.67 -19.33
N TYR A 110 0.45 -26.26 -18.13
CA TYR A 110 0.85 -27.65 -17.92
C TYR A 110 -0.28 -28.65 -18.26
N LYS A 111 -1.56 -28.28 -18.07
CA LYS A 111 -2.67 -29.24 -18.09
C LYS A 111 -3.65 -29.09 -19.25
N THR A 112 -3.57 -28.05 -20.08
CA THR A 112 -4.64 -27.79 -21.07
C THR A 112 -4.11 -27.24 -22.39
N TRP A 113 -3.88 -28.16 -23.32
CA TRP A 113 -3.71 -27.93 -24.76
C TRP A 113 -4.93 -27.25 -25.43
N ASN A 114 -6.05 -27.07 -24.73
CA ASN A 114 -7.27 -26.44 -25.26
C ASN A 114 -7.36 -24.94 -24.91
N ARG A 115 -6.70 -24.12 -25.74
CA ARG A 115 -6.30 -22.72 -25.51
C ARG A 115 -7.41 -21.66 -25.36
N ARG A 116 -8.72 -21.98 -25.38
CA ARG A 116 -9.80 -20.97 -25.47
C ARG A 116 -10.96 -21.04 -24.47
N ARG A 117 -11.24 -22.17 -23.81
CA ARG A 117 -12.38 -22.29 -22.86
C ARG A 117 -11.93 -21.93 -21.45
N GLY A 118 -12.23 -20.70 -21.00
CA GLY A 118 -12.02 -20.29 -19.60
C GLY A 118 -11.41 -18.90 -19.38
N GLN A 119 -11.11 -18.13 -20.44
CA GLN A 119 -10.56 -16.77 -20.28
C GLN A 119 -11.55 -15.81 -19.59
N PHE A 120 -12.85 -15.93 -19.89
CA PHE A 120 -13.88 -15.13 -19.25
C PHE A 120 -13.95 -15.31 -17.73
N PHE A 121 -13.82 -16.55 -17.23
CA PHE A 121 -13.86 -16.80 -15.79
C PHE A 121 -12.69 -16.15 -15.05
N LYS A 122 -11.52 -16.05 -15.69
CA LYS A 122 -10.36 -15.33 -15.14
C LYS A 122 -10.64 -13.83 -15.00
N VAL A 123 -11.27 -13.23 -16.01
CA VAL A 123 -11.64 -11.80 -15.99
C VAL A 123 -12.71 -11.54 -14.94
N ILE A 124 -13.73 -12.39 -14.84
CA ILE A 124 -14.79 -12.28 -13.83
C ILE A 124 -14.20 -12.37 -12.42
N LEU A 125 -13.32 -13.34 -12.17
CA LEU A 125 -12.67 -13.47 -10.87
C LEU A 125 -11.79 -12.25 -10.56
N PHE A 126 -11.05 -11.73 -11.54
CA PHE A 126 -10.28 -10.50 -11.37
C PHE A 126 -11.17 -9.31 -10.97
N PHE A 127 -12.31 -9.13 -11.64
CA PHE A 127 -13.30 -8.10 -11.31
C PHE A 127 -13.91 -8.27 -9.92
N LEU A 128 -14.30 -9.49 -9.55
CA LEU A 128 -14.86 -9.79 -8.22
C LEU A 128 -13.87 -9.49 -7.10
N LEU A 129 -12.60 -9.85 -7.29
CA LEU A 129 -11.54 -9.57 -6.32
C LEU A 129 -11.19 -8.08 -6.25
N PHE A 130 -11.37 -7.32 -7.33
CA PHE A 130 -11.14 -5.87 -7.34
C PHE A 130 -12.32 -5.07 -6.75
N LEU A 131 -13.53 -5.62 -6.75
CA LEU A 131 -14.69 -4.99 -6.12
C LEU A 131 -14.52 -4.83 -4.60
N VAL A 132 -13.83 -5.75 -3.93
CA VAL A 132 -13.61 -5.69 -2.48
C VAL A 132 -12.80 -4.44 -2.06
N PRO A 133 -11.58 -4.17 -2.59
CA PRO A 133 -10.84 -2.98 -2.22
C PRO A 133 -11.56 -1.68 -2.63
N VAL A 134 -12.29 -1.68 -3.74
CA VAL A 134 -13.11 -0.52 -4.16
C VAL A 134 -14.23 -0.26 -3.15
N TRP A 135 -14.94 -1.31 -2.72
CA TRP A 135 -16.01 -1.20 -1.72
C TRP A 135 -15.50 -0.65 -0.38
N VAL A 136 -14.33 -1.11 0.07
CA VAL A 136 -13.68 -0.57 1.27
C VAL A 136 -13.32 0.90 1.06
N GLY A 137 -12.85 1.30 -0.12
CA GLY A 137 -12.62 2.70 -0.52
C GLY A 137 -13.87 3.55 -0.37
N VAL A 138 -14.97 3.12 -0.96
CA VAL A 138 -16.27 3.82 -0.92
C VAL A 138 -16.77 3.96 0.52
N SER A 139 -16.66 2.90 1.33
CA SER A 139 -17.08 2.92 2.73
C SER A 139 -16.37 4.01 3.55
N ARG A 140 -15.10 4.30 3.24
CA ARG A 140 -14.31 5.36 3.89
C ARG A 140 -14.70 6.76 3.46
N ILE A 141 -15.14 6.93 2.21
CA ILE A 141 -15.67 8.19 1.68
C ILE A 141 -17.04 8.48 2.30
N VAL A 142 -17.93 7.48 2.33
CA VAL A 142 -19.29 7.64 2.91
C VAL A 142 -19.25 8.00 4.38
N THR A 143 -18.29 7.48 5.14
CA THR A 143 -18.12 7.83 6.57
C THR A 143 -17.42 9.20 6.75
N ASN A 144 -17.18 9.96 5.68
CA ASN A 144 -16.48 11.26 5.66
C ASN A 144 -15.12 11.28 6.39
N ARG A 145 -14.49 10.12 6.60
CA ARG A 145 -13.21 10.03 7.31
C ARG A 145 -12.03 10.42 6.43
N HIS A 146 -12.18 10.25 5.12
CA HIS A 146 -11.15 10.56 4.14
C HIS A 146 -11.77 11.27 2.94
N THR A 147 -11.02 12.21 2.36
CA THR A 147 -11.37 12.75 1.05
C THR A 147 -11.02 11.75 -0.04
N VAL A 148 -11.67 11.87 -1.20
CA VAL A 148 -11.43 11.00 -2.37
C VAL A 148 -9.95 10.99 -2.76
N ALA A 149 -9.29 12.15 -2.74
CA ALA A 149 -7.87 12.25 -3.04
C ALA A 149 -6.99 11.41 -2.09
N GLN A 150 -7.32 11.39 -0.78
CA GLN A 150 -6.57 10.60 0.20
C GLN A 150 -6.75 9.08 -0.03
N VAL A 151 -7.93 8.67 -0.48
CA VAL A 151 -8.23 7.27 -0.84
C VAL A 151 -7.47 6.85 -2.09
N ILE A 152 -7.45 7.69 -3.14
CA ILE A 152 -6.71 7.42 -4.38
C ILE A 152 -5.21 7.28 -4.11
N VAL A 153 -4.62 8.22 -3.38
CA VAL A 153 -3.18 8.19 -3.05
C VAL A 153 -2.85 6.96 -2.20
N GLY A 154 -3.67 6.65 -1.20
CA GLY A 154 -3.51 5.43 -0.39
C GLY A 154 -3.58 4.16 -1.24
N GLY A 155 -4.51 4.09 -2.18
CA GLY A 155 -4.63 2.98 -3.13
C GLY A 155 -3.40 2.83 -4.03
N LEU A 156 -2.89 3.94 -4.58
CA LEU A 156 -1.67 3.94 -5.40
C LEU A 156 -0.45 3.45 -4.63
N ILE A 157 -0.26 3.91 -3.38
CA ILE A 157 0.82 3.42 -2.51
C ILE A 157 0.70 1.91 -2.35
N GLY A 158 -0.50 1.40 -2.07
CA GLY A 158 -0.74 -0.04 -1.94
C GLY A 158 -0.40 -0.84 -3.20
N ILE A 159 -0.81 -0.36 -4.38
CA ILE A 159 -0.50 -0.98 -5.68
C ILE A 159 1.02 -1.04 -5.90
N ILE A 160 1.71 0.09 -5.67
CA ILE A 160 3.17 0.18 -5.86
C ILE A 160 3.89 -0.77 -4.91
N SER A 161 3.51 -0.81 -3.62
CA SER A 161 4.11 -1.73 -2.65
C SER A 161 3.91 -3.19 -3.06
N ALA A 162 2.73 -3.55 -3.56
CA ALA A 162 2.46 -4.90 -4.05
C ALA A 162 3.34 -5.28 -5.24
N LEU A 163 3.47 -4.38 -6.23
CA LEU A 163 4.32 -4.59 -7.41
C LEU A 163 5.79 -4.75 -7.04
N LEU A 164 6.30 -3.91 -6.14
CA LEU A 164 7.70 -3.95 -5.69
C LEU A 164 8.04 -5.26 -4.98
N VAL A 165 7.23 -5.68 -4.00
CA VAL A 165 7.47 -6.93 -3.26
C VAL A 165 7.28 -8.14 -4.17
N TYR A 166 6.30 -8.10 -5.07
CA TYR A 166 6.10 -9.17 -6.04
C TYR A 166 7.32 -9.30 -6.96
N ARG A 167 7.84 -8.20 -7.51
CA ARG A 167 9.03 -8.19 -8.36
C ARG A 167 10.32 -8.56 -7.62
N TYR A 168 10.40 -8.23 -6.33
CA TYR A 168 11.51 -8.65 -5.48
C TYR A 168 11.52 -10.18 -5.30
N LYS A 169 10.34 -10.80 -5.14
CA LYS A 169 10.21 -12.25 -4.94
C LYS A 169 10.19 -13.07 -6.22
N TYR A 170 9.64 -12.56 -7.31
CA TYR A 170 9.41 -13.27 -8.57
C TYR A 170 10.09 -12.58 -9.73
N CYS A 171 10.62 -13.35 -10.68
CA CYS A 171 11.45 -12.82 -11.77
C CYS A 171 10.67 -11.97 -12.78
N SER A 172 9.38 -12.25 -12.98
CA SER A 172 8.54 -11.54 -13.95
C SER A 172 7.16 -11.21 -13.38
N LEU A 173 6.62 -10.05 -13.77
CA LEU A 173 5.26 -9.64 -13.43
C LEU A 173 4.20 -10.34 -14.28
N PHE A 174 4.49 -10.54 -15.58
CA PHE A 174 3.53 -11.09 -16.56
C PHE A 174 4.11 -12.18 -17.49
N GLY A 175 5.33 -12.65 -17.22
CA GLY A 175 5.99 -13.67 -18.02
C GLY A 175 5.67 -15.10 -17.60
N ILE A 176 6.15 -16.05 -18.40
CA ILE A 176 6.08 -17.51 -18.14
C ILE A 176 6.77 -17.86 -16.80
N ASP A 177 7.76 -17.06 -16.43
CA ASP A 177 8.54 -17.16 -15.19
C ASP A 177 7.93 -16.40 -14.00
N ALA A 178 6.68 -15.91 -14.09
CA ALA A 178 6.03 -15.26 -12.96
C ALA A 178 5.84 -16.22 -11.75
N LYS A 179 5.91 -17.54 -11.98
CA LYS A 179 5.88 -18.55 -10.93
C LYS A 179 7.23 -18.78 -10.24
N THR A 180 8.35 -18.48 -10.91
CA THR A 180 9.68 -18.85 -10.42
C THR A 180 10.13 -17.82 -9.38
N PRO A 181 10.36 -18.24 -8.14
CA PRO A 181 10.96 -17.36 -7.15
C PRO A 181 12.37 -16.96 -7.61
N ASN A 182 12.74 -15.72 -7.39
CA ASN A 182 14.02 -15.17 -7.80
C ASN A 182 15.23 -15.94 -7.22
N TYR A 183 15.04 -16.59 -6.07
CA TYR A 183 16.01 -17.51 -5.46
C TYR A 183 16.42 -18.67 -6.38
N TYR A 184 15.48 -19.27 -7.12
CA TYR A 184 15.81 -20.39 -8.02
C TYR A 184 16.61 -19.93 -9.24
N LEU A 185 16.37 -18.70 -9.71
CA LEU A 185 17.17 -18.11 -10.79
C LEU A 185 18.62 -17.89 -10.34
N TRP A 186 18.81 -17.38 -9.11
CA TRP A 186 20.13 -17.23 -8.50
C TRP A 186 20.91 -18.54 -8.41
N TYR A 187 20.28 -19.60 -7.93
CA TYR A 187 20.91 -20.92 -7.85
C TYR A 187 21.30 -21.49 -9.22
N ARG A 188 20.53 -21.19 -10.27
CA ARG A 188 20.83 -21.60 -11.65
C ARG A 188 21.98 -20.81 -12.27
N LEU A 189 22.07 -19.51 -12.00
CA LEU A 189 23.09 -18.62 -12.57
C LEU A 189 24.44 -18.73 -11.86
N TYR A 190 24.42 -19.02 -10.56
CA TYR A 190 25.62 -19.19 -9.74
C TYR A 190 25.54 -20.56 -9.05
N PRO A 191 25.74 -21.66 -9.80
CA PRO A 191 25.87 -22.97 -9.18
C PRO A 191 27.02 -22.90 -8.17
N GLN A 192 26.75 -23.29 -6.91
CA GLN A 192 27.82 -23.36 -5.94
C GLN A 192 28.83 -24.39 -6.43
N LYS A 193 30.09 -23.97 -6.64
CA LYS A 193 31.20 -24.90 -6.84
C LYS A 193 31.27 -25.76 -5.57
N ASN A 194 30.88 -27.01 -5.71
CA ASN A 194 30.94 -27.98 -4.63
C ASN A 194 32.42 -28.37 -4.45
N PRO A 195 33.09 -28.04 -3.33
CA PRO A 195 34.52 -28.33 -3.16
C PRO A 195 34.82 -29.84 -3.21
N GLN A 196 33.82 -30.68 -2.92
CA GLN A 196 33.90 -32.13 -2.90
C GLN A 196 33.93 -32.78 -4.29
N VAL A 197 33.58 -32.05 -5.36
CA VAL A 197 33.57 -32.60 -6.73
C VAL A 197 34.87 -32.29 -7.49
N GLU A 198 35.53 -31.17 -7.18
CA GLU A 198 36.82 -30.80 -7.83
C GLU A 198 37.98 -31.74 -7.45
N THR A 199 37.95 -32.39 -6.28
CA THR A 199 39.00 -33.34 -5.86
C THR A 199 38.98 -34.66 -6.63
N SER A 200 37.90 -34.97 -7.37
CA SER A 200 37.78 -36.21 -8.15
C SER A 200 38.30 -36.10 -9.59
N LEU A 201 38.74 -34.92 -10.01
CA LEU A 201 39.19 -34.63 -11.38
C LEU A 201 40.70 -34.34 -11.49
N GLN A 202 41.50 -34.66 -10.47
CA GLN A 202 42.95 -34.70 -10.62
C GLN A 202 43.29 -35.88 -11.55
N PRO A 203 43.87 -35.64 -12.75
CA PRO A 203 44.31 -36.75 -13.58
C PRO A 203 45.47 -37.44 -12.86
N ASN A 204 45.31 -38.74 -12.60
CA ASN A 204 46.37 -39.58 -12.08
C ASN A 204 47.57 -39.51 -13.03
N THR A 205 48.57 -38.70 -12.69
CA THR A 205 49.90 -38.76 -13.29
C THR A 205 50.60 -39.99 -12.72
N ILE A 206 50.60 -41.05 -13.51
CA ILE A 206 51.37 -42.28 -13.26
C ILE A 206 52.82 -41.99 -13.69
N PRO A 207 53.83 -42.11 -12.82
CA PRO A 207 55.22 -42.28 -13.24
C PRO A 207 55.49 -43.71 -13.74
#